data_AF-A0A960CWS3-F1
#
_entry.id   AF-A0A960CWS3-F1
#
_cell.length_a   1.000
_cell.length_b   1.000
_cell.length_c   1.000
_cell.angle_alpha   90.00
_cell.angle_beta   90.00
_cell.angle_gamma   90.00
#
_symmetry.space_group_name_H-M   'P 1'
#
loop_
_entity.id
_entity.type
_entity.pdbx_description
1 polymer ?
#
loop_
_entity_poly.entity_id
_entity_poly.type
_entity_poly.pdbx_seq_one_letter_code
_entity_poly.pdbx_strand_id
1 'polypeptide(L)'
;PIERVEDFGEWVHRFHASLAALPEQQRRNTALQMLLILLHGNHVVQAPEPTLASFAPTDRFEAAVRAAHIGAEGVVPHVTPEIIIKYVTDLKLLGLL
;
A
#
# COMPACT_ATOMS: atom_id res chain seq x y z
N PRO A 1 9.52 6.40 -14.28
CA PRO A 1 8.45 5.46 -14.71
C PRO A 1 8.38 4.31 -13.69
N ILE A 2 7.21 3.70 -13.47
CA ILE A 2 7.09 2.51 -12.61
C ILE A 2 7.19 1.29 -13.51
N GLU A 3 8.13 0.40 -13.20
CA GLU A 3 8.39 -0.83 -13.95
C GLU A 3 8.16 -2.04 -13.04
N ARG A 4 7.63 -3.12 -13.62
CA ARG A 4 7.49 -4.40 -12.92
C ARG A 4 8.78 -5.20 -13.08
N VAL A 5 9.20 -5.86 -12.01
CA VAL A 5 10.30 -6.82 -11.99
C VAL A 5 9.66 -8.17 -11.68
N GLU A 6 9.92 -9.18 -12.50
CA GLU A 6 9.22 -10.47 -12.43
C GLU A 6 9.59 -11.25 -11.17
N ASP A 7 10.87 -11.27 -10.81
CA ASP A 7 11.34 -11.92 -9.59
C ASP A 7 11.12 -11.03 -8.37
N PHE A 8 10.43 -11.56 -7.36
CA PHE A 8 10.10 -10.81 -6.15
C PHE A 8 11.34 -10.51 -5.30
N GLY A 9 12.31 -11.43 -5.22
CA GLY A 9 13.55 -11.22 -4.48
C GLY A 9 14.42 -10.12 -5.12
N GLU A 10 14.55 -10.14 -6.44
CA GLU A 10 15.22 -9.10 -7.23
C GLU A 10 14.51 -7.76 -7.05
N TRP A 11 13.18 -7.74 -7.12
CA TRP A 11 12.39 -6.55 -6.86
C TRP A 11 12.68 -5.97 -5.47
N VAL A 12 12.65 -6.79 -4.41
CA VAL A 12 12.94 -6.35 -3.03
C VAL A 12 14.35 -5.77 -2.93
N HIS A 13 15.35 -6.42 -3.52
CA HIS A 13 16.73 -5.95 -3.51
C HIS A 13 16.87 -4.58 -4.22
N ARG A 14 16.33 -4.46 -5.44
CA ARG A 14 16.34 -3.21 -6.21
C ARG A 14 15.56 -2.10 -5.50
N PHE A 15 14.44 -2.43 -4.88
CA PHE A 15 13.61 -1.50 -4.12
C PHE A 15 14.34 -0.96 -2.90
N HIS A 16 14.95 -1.83 -2.09
CA HIS A 16 15.77 -1.43 -0.94
C HIS A 16 16.92 -0.49 -1.36
N ALA A 17 17.70 -0.88 -2.38
CA ALA A 17 18.81 -0.07 -2.87
C ALA A 17 18.35 1.30 -3.37
N SER A 18 17.23 1.36 -4.10
CA SER A 18 16.67 2.60 -4.62
C SER A 18 16.20 3.53 -3.50
N LEU A 19 15.50 3.00 -2.49
CA LEU A 19 15.05 3.78 -1.34
C LEU A 19 16.21 4.31 -0.49
N ALA A 20 17.25 3.50 -0.29
CA ALA A 20 18.43 3.88 0.49
C ALA A 20 19.22 5.03 -0.18
N ALA A 21 19.22 5.08 -1.51
CA ALA A 21 19.88 6.10 -2.33
C ALA A 21 19.11 7.42 -2.44
N LEU A 22 17.87 7.51 -1.96
CA LEU A 22 17.07 8.75 -2.00
C LEU A 22 17.69 9.84 -1.11
N PRO A 23 17.50 11.13 -1.46
CA PRO A 23 17.82 12.25 -0.59
C PRO A 23 17.11 12.12 0.76
N GLU A 24 17.73 12.62 1.83
CA GLU A 24 17.24 12.44 3.21
C GLU A 24 15.78 12.85 3.40
N GLN A 25 15.36 13.96 2.80
CA GLN A 25 13.97 14.44 2.88
C GLN A 25 12.97 13.45 2.28
N GLN A 26 13.29 12.82 1.14
CA GLN A 26 12.42 11.81 0.52
C GLN A 26 12.51 10.48 1.27
N ARG A 27 13.73 10.06 1.65
CA ARG A 27 14.00 8.79 2.33
C ARG A 27 13.21 8.64 3.63
N ARG A 28 13.07 9.72 4.42
CA ARG A 28 12.26 9.75 5.66
C ARG A 28 10.78 9.49 5.44
N ASN A 29 10.27 9.75 4.23
CA ASN A 29 8.87 9.59 3.85
C ASN A 29 8.64 8.30 3.05
N THR A 30 9.53 7.31 3.16
CA THR A 30 9.43 6.04 2.45
C THR A 30 9.25 4.87 3.40
N ALA A 31 8.87 3.72 2.84
CA ALA A 31 8.74 2.46 3.58
C ALA A 31 10.08 1.82 3.99
N LEU A 32 11.23 2.50 3.78
CA LEU A 32 12.56 1.94 4.02
C LEU A 32 12.73 1.37 5.42
N GLN A 33 12.26 2.08 6.45
CA GLN A 33 12.39 1.61 7.84
C GLN A 33 11.60 0.32 8.09
N MET A 34 10.37 0.24 7.55
CA MET A 34 9.56 -0.97 7.65
C MET A 34 10.20 -2.14 6.89
N LEU A 35 10.76 -1.87 5.71
CA LEU A 35 11.48 -2.85 4.91
C LEU A 35 12.70 -3.40 5.65
N LEU A 36 13.48 -2.54 6.31
CA LEU A 36 14.62 -2.97 7.13
C LEU A 36 14.19 -3.88 8.28
N ILE A 37 13.07 -3.59 8.94
CA ILE A 37 12.54 -4.47 10.00
C ILE A 37 12.20 -5.86 9.43
N LEU A 38 11.55 -5.90 8.26
CA LEU A 38 11.21 -7.15 7.59
C LEU A 38 12.45 -7.95 7.16
N LEU A 39 13.46 -7.29 6.60
CA LEU A 39 14.70 -7.91 6.13
C LEU A 39 15.60 -8.43 7.27
N HIS A 40 15.56 -7.79 8.43
CA HIS A 40 16.31 -8.25 9.62
C HIS A 40 15.56 -9.36 10.39
N GLY A 41 14.29 -9.60 10.09
CA GLY A 41 13.60 -10.78 10.60
C GLY A 41 14.21 -12.04 9.99
N ASN A 42 14.29 -13.14 10.75
CA ASN A 42 14.73 -14.45 10.26
C ASN A 42 13.70 -15.11 9.29
N HIS A 43 12.94 -14.31 8.55
CA HIS A 43 11.90 -14.74 7.63
C HIS A 43 12.35 -14.48 6.20
N VAL A 44 12.14 -15.45 5.33
CA VAL A 44 12.29 -15.23 3.89
C VAL A 44 11.18 -14.28 3.46
N VAL A 45 11.53 -13.10 2.96
CA VAL A 45 10.55 -12.14 2.42
C VAL A 45 9.96 -12.75 1.16
N GLN A 46 8.67 -13.05 1.19
CA GLN A 46 7.91 -13.64 0.09
C GLN A 46 6.70 -12.78 -0.24
N ALA A 47 6.20 -12.89 -1.47
CA ALA A 47 4.95 -12.26 -1.84
C ALA A 47 3.81 -12.83 -0.98
N PRO A 48 2.93 -11.99 -0.41
CA PRO A 48 1.79 -12.48 0.36
C PRO A 48 0.81 -13.23 -0.54
N GLU A 49 0.22 -14.31 -0.03
CA GLU A 49 -0.84 -15.03 -0.73
C GLU A 49 -2.07 -14.13 -0.92
N PRO A 50 -2.72 -14.17 -2.10
CA PRO A 50 -3.92 -13.40 -2.34
C PRO A 50 -5.05 -13.89 -1.44
N THR A 51 -5.82 -12.93 -0.93
CA THR A 51 -6.93 -13.21 -0.03
C THR A 51 -8.24 -12.97 -0.75
N LEU A 52 -9.21 -13.84 -0.52
CA LEU A 52 -10.57 -13.64 -0.99
C LEU A 52 -11.34 -12.95 0.14
N ALA A 53 -11.64 -11.67 -0.07
CA ALA A 53 -12.36 -10.81 0.86
C ALA A 53 -11.64 -10.56 2.20
N SER A 54 -12.39 -10.04 3.17
CA SER A 54 -11.91 -9.70 4.51
C SER A 54 -11.61 -10.96 5.33
N PHE A 55 -10.53 -10.92 6.09
CA PHE A 55 -10.21 -11.96 7.07
C PHE A 55 -11.15 -11.96 8.27
N ALA A 56 -11.73 -10.81 8.59
CA ALA A 56 -12.66 -10.64 9.71
C ALA A 56 -14.10 -10.55 9.20
N PRO A 57 -15.09 -11.07 9.95
CA PRO A 57 -16.49 -10.96 9.58
C PRO A 57 -16.94 -9.49 9.56
N THR A 58 -17.62 -9.08 8.50
CA THR A 58 -18.04 -7.70 8.26
C THR A 58 -19.56 -7.51 8.32
N ASP A 59 -20.36 -8.58 8.49
CA ASP A 59 -21.81 -8.57 8.29
C ASP A 59 -22.55 -7.47 9.07
N ARG A 60 -22.19 -7.29 10.35
CA ARG A 60 -22.83 -6.29 11.22
C ARG A 60 -22.52 -4.87 10.78
N PHE A 61 -21.28 -4.62 10.35
CA PHE A 61 -20.86 -3.31 9.89
C PHE A 61 -21.52 -2.99 8.55
N GLU A 62 -21.49 -3.92 7.59
CA GLU A 62 -22.15 -3.75 6.30
C GLU A 62 -23.66 -3.52 6.43
N ALA A 63 -24.33 -4.26 7.33
CA ALA A 63 -25.75 -4.06 7.61
C ALA A 63 -26.04 -2.67 8.19
N ALA A 64 -25.19 -2.17 9.11
CA ALA A 64 -25.35 -0.84 9.69
C ALA A 64 -25.13 0.28 8.65
N VAL A 65 -24.12 0.14 7.79
CA VAL A 65 -23.86 1.06 6.67
C VAL A 65 -25.07 1.14 5.74
N ARG A 66 -25.66 -0.01 5.39
CA ARG A 66 -26.86 -0.08 4.55
C ARG A 66 -28.09 0.53 5.22
N ALA A 67 -28.35 0.17 6.47
CA ALA A 67 -29.49 0.70 7.22
C ALA A 67 -29.43 2.22 7.37
N ALA A 68 -28.24 2.76 7.64
CA ALA A 68 -28.01 4.20 7.79
C ALA A 68 -27.78 4.94 6.46
N HIS A 69 -27.80 4.25 5.31
CA HIS A 69 -27.57 4.83 3.98
C HIS A 69 -26.28 5.65 3.92
N ILE A 70 -25.19 5.11 4.48
CA ILE A 70 -23.90 5.80 4.54
C ILE A 70 -23.20 5.69 3.18
N GLY A 71 -22.73 6.83 2.66
CA GLY A 71 -22.04 6.91 1.37
C GLY A 71 -22.99 7.02 0.18
N ALA A 72 -22.43 7.22 -1.02
CA ALA A 72 -23.23 7.47 -2.23
C ALA A 72 -24.17 6.32 -2.60
N GLU A 73 -23.75 5.08 -2.30
CA GLU A 73 -24.47 3.86 -2.68
C GLU A 73 -25.07 3.11 -1.48
N GLY A 74 -24.92 3.64 -0.25
CA GLY A 74 -25.40 2.95 0.96
C GLY A 74 -24.70 1.61 1.21
N VAL A 75 -23.48 1.43 0.69
CA VAL A 75 -22.65 0.23 0.85
C VAL A 75 -21.21 0.62 1.19
N VAL A 76 -20.43 -0.34 1.68
CA VAL A 76 -19.00 -0.13 1.91
C VAL A 76 -18.31 0.06 0.55
N PRO A 77 -17.59 1.19 0.35
CA PRO A 77 -17.01 1.49 -0.96
C PRO A 77 -15.82 0.59 -1.28
N HIS A 78 -15.62 0.34 -2.58
CA HIS A 78 -14.40 -0.27 -3.10
C HIS A 78 -13.31 0.80 -3.34
N VAL A 79 -12.06 0.36 -3.32
CA VAL A 79 -10.94 1.22 -3.76
C VAL A 79 -10.99 1.35 -5.28
N THR A 80 -11.00 2.58 -5.77
CA THR A 80 -11.04 2.89 -7.21
C THR A 80 -9.70 3.48 -7.69
N PRO A 81 -9.42 3.51 -9.00
CA PRO A 81 -8.21 4.12 -9.54
C PRO A 81 -8.02 5.59 -9.14
N GLU A 82 -9.11 6.35 -8.99
CA GLU A 82 -9.08 7.77 -8.60
C GLU A 82 -8.46 7.97 -7.22
N ILE A 83 -8.73 7.05 -6.29
CA ILE A 83 -8.10 7.07 -4.95
C ILE A 83 -6.59 6.89 -5.07
N ILE A 84 -6.12 5.98 -5.92
CA ILE A 84 -4.68 5.75 -6.14
C ILE A 84 -4.02 6.96 -6.80
N ILE A 85 -4.67 7.57 -7.80
CA ILE A 85 -4.17 8.78 -8.49
C ILE A 85 -4.09 9.97 -7.53
N LYS A 86 -5.03 10.09 -6.59
CA LYS A 86 -5.00 11.13 -5.56
C LYS A 86 -3.70 11.11 -4.75
N TYR A 87 -3.20 9.93 -4.36
CA TYR A 87 -1.91 9.85 -3.64
C TYR A 87 -0.76 10.45 -4.44
N VAL A 88 -0.65 10.14 -5.73
CA VAL A 88 0.42 10.70 -6.58
C VAL A 88 0.28 12.23 -6.70
N THR A 89 -0.96 12.71 -6.88
CA THR A 89 -1.25 14.14 -7.03
C THR A 89 -0.92 14.91 -5.74
N ASP A 90 -1.35 14.39 -4.59
CA ASP A 90 -1.13 15.01 -3.30
C ASP A 90 0.35 14.97 -2.89
N LEU A 91 1.06 13.87 -3.15
CA LEU A 91 2.49 13.77 -2.88
C LEU A 91 3.32 14.78 -3.71
N LYS A 92 2.94 15.02 -4.98
CA LYS A 92 3.54 16.09 -5.79
C LYS A 92 3.25 17.47 -5.21
N LEU A 93 2.00 17.72 -4.79
CA LEU A 93 1.61 18.99 -4.17
C LEU A 93 2.41 19.27 -2.89
N LEU A 94 2.75 18.23 -2.12
CA LEU A 94 3.55 18.31 -0.91
C LEU A 94 5.07 18.34 -1.17
N GLY A 95 5.52 18.25 -2.43
CA GLY A 95 6.94 18.20 -2.77
C GLY A 95 7.66 16.93 -2.32
N LEU A 96 6.91 15.82 -2.18
CA LEU A 96 7.42 14.51 -1.77
C LEU A 96 7.66 13.56 -2.96
N LEU A 97 7.22 13.95 -4.17
CA LEU A 97 7.44 13.28 -5.45
C LEU A 97 7.93 14.26 -6.51
#